data_AF-A0A679HH18-F1
#
_entry.id   AF-A0A679HH18-F1
#
_cell.length_a   1.000
_cell.length_b   1.000
_cell.length_c   1.000
_cell.angle_alpha   90.00
_cell.angle_beta   90.00
_cell.angle_gamma   90.00
#
_symmetry.space_group_name_H-M   'P 1'
#
loop_
_entity.id
_entity.type
_entity.pdbx_description
1 polymer ?
#
loop_
_entity_poly.entity_id
_entity_poly.type
_entity_poly.pdbx_seq_one_letter_code
_entity_poly.pdbx_strand_id
1 'polypeptide(L)' 'MKKNEILAKLQDIIRETVDNEDIEITNATVATDVDGWDSLAQVMIVGEIRNEFGVKLTSTEVTSLENVGAMVEAIASRL' A
#
# COMPACT_ATOMS: atom_id res chain seq x y z
N MET A 1 -1.33 11.69 -10.49
CA MET A 1 -1.33 10.33 -11.11
C MET A 1 -2.74 9.73 -11.05
N LYS A 2 -3.16 8.82 -11.94
CA LYS A 2 -4.51 8.20 -11.85
C LYS A 2 -4.54 7.09 -10.79
N LYS A 3 -5.67 6.94 -10.08
CA LYS A 3 -5.87 5.92 -9.02
C LYS A 3 -5.54 4.50 -9.48
N ASN A 4 -5.89 4.17 -10.72
CA ASN A 4 -5.65 2.86 -11.33
C ASN A 4 -4.15 2.56 -11.43
N GLU A 5 -3.35 3.57 -11.76
CA GLU A 5 -1.90 3.43 -11.88
C GLU A 5 -1.25 3.31 -10.50
N ILE A 6 -1.79 4.01 -9.49
CA ILE A 6 -1.36 3.90 -8.09
C ILE A 6 -1.64 2.48 -7.57
N LEU A 7 -2.85 1.95 -7.83
CA LEU A 7 -3.23 0.60 -7.43
C LEU A 7 -2.31 -0.46 -8.06
N ALA A 8 -1.96 -0.30 -9.34
CA ALA A 8 -1.03 -1.20 -10.02
C ALA A 8 0.36 -1.19 -9.38
N LYS A 9 0.91 -0.01 -9.07
CA LYS A 9 2.19 0.09 -8.35
C LYS A 9 2.12 -0.47 -6.92
N LEU A 10 1.02 -0.26 -6.22
CA LEU A 10 0.81 -0.85 -4.89
C LEU A 10 0.77 -2.37 -4.95
N GLN A 11 0.23 -2.95 -6.01
CA GLN A 11 0.25 -4.39 -6.21
C GLN A 11 1.68 -4.92 -6.26
N ASP A 12 2.54 -4.30 -7.05
CA ASP A 12 3.94 -4.70 -7.16
C ASP A 12 4.66 -4.56 -5.81
N ILE A 13 4.51 -3.41 -5.12
CA ILE A 13 5.11 -3.18 -3.80
C ILE A 13 4.68 -4.24 -2.78
N ILE A 14 3.39 -4.54 -2.72
CA ILE A 14 2.85 -5.50 -1.74
C ILE A 14 3.36 -6.91 -2.06
N ARG A 15 3.34 -7.33 -3.33
CA ARG A 15 3.84 -8.64 -3.76
C ARG A 15 5.31 -8.82 -3.43
N GLU A 16 6.15 -7.82 -3.71
CA GLU A 16 7.57 -7.84 -3.38
C GLU A 16 7.82 -7.88 -1.88
N THR A 17 7.00 -7.14 -1.09
CA THR A 17 7.20 -7.07 0.35
C THR A 17 6.79 -8.36 1.07
N VAL A 18 5.70 -8.99 0.63
CA VAL A 18 5.18 -10.22 1.26
C VAL A 18 5.66 -11.51 0.58
N ASP A 19 6.53 -11.39 -0.44
CA ASP A 19 7.08 -12.50 -1.23
C ASP A 19 5.98 -13.42 -1.79
N ASN A 20 4.95 -12.81 -2.38
CA ASN A 20 3.80 -13.54 -2.93
C ASN A 20 3.30 -12.88 -4.22
N GLU A 21 3.73 -13.43 -5.37
CA GLU A 21 3.38 -12.92 -6.70
C GLU A 21 1.92 -13.19 -7.11
N ASP A 22 1.26 -14.16 -6.47
CA ASP A 22 -0.10 -14.58 -6.83
C ASP A 22 -1.21 -13.67 -6.27
N ILE A 23 -0.86 -12.74 -5.37
CA ILE A 23 -1.85 -11.88 -4.71
C ILE A 23 -2.46 -10.89 -5.69
N GLU A 24 -3.78 -10.85 -5.74
CA GLU A 24 -4.56 -9.83 -6.42
C GLU A 24 -5.19 -8.86 -5.43
N ILE A 25 -4.62 -7.65 -5.32
CA ILE A 25 -5.15 -6.62 -4.44
C ILE A 25 -6.29 -5.86 -5.11
N THR A 26 -7.23 -5.41 -4.30
CA THR A 26 -8.32 -4.51 -4.67
C THR A 26 -8.37 -3.35 -3.69
N ASN A 27 -9.18 -2.32 -3.98
CA ASN A 27 -9.38 -1.23 -3.02
C ASN A 27 -9.95 -1.70 -1.65
N ALA A 28 -10.60 -2.87 -1.62
CA ALA A 28 -11.16 -3.44 -0.40
C ALA A 28 -10.17 -4.31 0.38
N THR A 29 -9.04 -4.70 -0.22
CA THR A 29 -8.05 -5.58 0.40
C THR A 29 -7.50 -4.94 1.67
N VAL A 30 -7.55 -5.70 2.77
CA VAL A 30 -6.94 -5.36 4.06
C VAL A 30 -5.75 -6.28 4.36
N ALA A 31 -4.91 -5.90 5.32
CA ALA A 31 -3.74 -6.71 5.69
C ALA A 31 -4.11 -8.15 6.07
N THR A 32 -5.25 -8.37 6.73
CA THR A 32 -5.70 -9.72 7.11
C THR A 32 -6.13 -10.62 5.95
N ASP A 33 -6.31 -10.07 4.75
CA ASP A 33 -6.65 -10.84 3.55
C ASP A 33 -5.40 -11.41 2.85
N VAL A 34 -4.21 -10.94 3.24
CA VAL A 34 -2.94 -11.17 2.54
C VAL A 34 -2.01 -11.93 3.48
N ASP A 35 -1.69 -13.16 3.12
CA ASP A 35 -0.71 -13.95 3.88
C ASP A 35 0.67 -13.27 3.85
N GLY A 36 1.34 -13.24 5.00
CA GLY A 36 2.60 -12.50 5.18
C GLY A 36 2.45 -10.98 5.40
N TRP A 37 1.26 -10.40 5.30
CA TRP A 37 1.06 -8.98 5.61
C TRP A 37 0.80 -8.76 7.11
N ASP A 38 1.89 -8.70 7.87
CA ASP A 38 1.89 -8.37 9.30
C ASP A 38 2.26 -6.89 9.58
N SER A 39 2.47 -6.56 10.86
CA SER A 39 2.88 -5.22 11.30
C SER A 39 4.25 -4.79 10.73
N LEU A 40 5.18 -5.71 10.51
CA LEU A 40 6.50 -5.41 9.95
C LEU A 40 6.37 -5.16 8.45
N ALA A 41 5.62 -6.01 7.74
CA ALA A 41 5.29 -5.82 6.33
C ALA A 41 4.59 -4.46 6.09
N GLN A 42 3.64 -4.08 6.95
CA GLN A 42 2.99 -2.76 6.89
C GLN A 42 3.99 -1.60 6.94
N VAL A 43 5.01 -1.67 7.81
CA VAL A 43 6.04 -0.63 7.92
C VAL A 43 6.92 -0.59 6.66
N MET A 44 7.29 -1.75 6.11
CA MET A 44 8.07 -1.86 4.87
C MET A 44 7.29 -1.32 3.66
N ILE A 45 6.03 -1.73 3.48
CA ILE A 45 5.14 -1.24 2.42
C ILE A 45 5.04 0.29 2.45
N VAL A 46 4.83 0.87 3.63
CA VAL A 46 4.77 2.33 3.78
C VAL A 46 6.11 3.00 3.41
N GLY A 47 7.24 2.36 3.75
CA GLY A 47 8.56 2.81 3.34
C GLY A 47 8.70 2.86 1.82
N GLU A 48 8.34 1.78 1.15
CA GLU A 48 8.39 1.68 -0.31
C GLU A 48 7.42 2.64 -0.99
N ILE A 49 6.20 2.82 -0.46
CA ILE A 49 5.26 3.83 -0.98
C ILE A 49 5.88 5.24 -0.92
N ARG A 50 6.55 5.59 0.18
CA ARG A 50 7.19 6.92 0.30
C ARG A 50 8.32 7.08 -0.72
N ASN A 51 9.09 6.02 -0.95
CA ASN A 51 10.20 6.01 -1.91
C ASN A 51 9.67 6.11 -3.35
N GLU A 52 8.76 5.22 -3.73
CA GLU A 52 8.25 5.05 -5.09
C GLU A 52 7.43 6.25 -5.57
N PHE A 53 6.58 6.81 -4.71
CA PHE A 53 5.71 7.94 -5.07
C PHE A 53 6.28 9.30 -4.64
N GLY A 54 7.37 9.33 -3.88
CA GLY A 54 7.94 10.58 -3.33
C GLY A 54 7.01 11.29 -2.34
N VAL A 55 6.07 10.58 -1.72
CA VAL A 55 5.06 11.15 -0.80
C VAL A 55 5.51 11.03 0.66
N LYS A 56 5.06 11.98 1.50
CA LYS A 56 5.22 11.88 2.96
C LYS A 56 3.91 11.40 3.59
N LEU A 57 3.99 10.26 4.25
CA LEU A 57 2.91 9.69 5.08
C LEU A 57 3.34 9.76 6.55
N THR A 58 2.57 10.42 7.40
CA THR A 58 2.86 10.50 8.84
C THR A 58 2.48 9.20 9.55
N SER A 59 3.03 8.95 10.74
CA SER A 59 2.68 7.74 11.51
C SER A 59 1.18 7.66 11.84
N THR A 60 0.54 8.79 12.14
CA THR A 60 -0.91 8.87 12.41
C THR A 60 -1.73 8.49 11.18
N GLU A 61 -1.30 8.94 9.99
CA GLU A 61 -1.98 8.59 8.75
C GLU A 61 -1.84 7.10 8.45
N VAL A 62 -0.63 6.54 8.61
CA VAL A 62 -0.37 5.11 8.41
C VAL A 62 -1.29 4.26 9.29
N THR A 63 -1.52 4.65 10.53
CA THR A 63 -2.45 3.93 11.42
C THR A 63 -3.92 4.08 11.03
N SER A 64 -4.26 5.05 10.17
CA SER A 64 -5.63 5.25 9.64
C SER A 64 -5.86 4.61 8.26
N LEU A 65 -4.82 4.02 7.65
CA LEU A 65 -4.93 3.34 6.36
C LEU A 65 -5.53 1.95 6.58
N GLU A 66 -6.85 1.87 6.59
CA GLU A 66 -7.60 0.63 6.90
C GLU A 66 -7.55 -0.42 5.79
N ASN A 67 -7.44 0.02 4.53
CA ASN A 67 -7.41 -0.84 3.35
C ASN A 67 -6.57 -0.21 2.24
N VAL A 68 -6.28 -0.98 1.19
CA VAL A 68 -5.54 -0.52 0.01
C VAL A 68 -6.21 0.71 -0.64
N GLY A 69 -7.54 0.80 -0.66
CA GLY A 69 -8.25 1.95 -1.20
C GLY A 69 -7.92 3.25 -0.47
N ALA A 70 -7.87 3.22 0.87
CA ALA A 70 -7.43 4.35 1.69
C ALA A 70 -5.99 4.76 1.36
N MET A 71 -5.11 3.79 1.07
CA MET A 71 -3.73 4.05 0.63
C MET A 71 -3.72 4.77 -0.72
N VAL A 72 -4.52 4.30 -1.68
CA VAL A 72 -4.65 4.91 -3.00
C VAL A 72 -5.12 6.36 -2.88
N GLU A 73 -6.15 6.66 -2.07
CA GLU A 73 -6.62 8.03 -1.85
C GLU A 73 -5.57 8.92 -1.18
N ALA A 74 -4.87 8.39 -0.18
CA ALA A 74 -3.82 9.12 0.53
C ALA A 74 -2.66 9.49 -0.39
N ILE A 75 -2.29 8.60 -1.31
CA ILE A 75 -1.26 8.86 -2.32
C ILE A 75 -1.79 9.83 -3.38
N ALA A 76 -2.98 9.59 -3.93
CA ALA A 76 -3.57 10.41 -5.00
C ALA A 76 -3.78 11.87 -4.57
N SER A 77 -4.11 12.13 -3.30
CA SER A 77 -4.26 13.49 -2.78
C SER A 77 -2.95 14.29 -2.71
N ARG A 78 -1.80 13.66 -2.96
CA ARG A 78 -0.45 14.24 -2.87
C ARG A 78 0.30 14.28 -4.21
N LEU A 79 -0.28 13.72 -5.28
CA LEU A 79 0.33 13.58 -6.62
C LEU A 79 -0.39 14.41 -7.67
#